data_AF-A0A0N1M2Z7-F1
#
_entry.id   AF-A0A0N1M2Z7-F1
#
_cell.length_a   1.000
_cell.length_b   1.000
_cell.length_c   1.000
_cell.angle_alpha   90.00
_cell.angle_beta   90.00
_cell.angle_gamma   90.00
#
_symmetry.space_group_name_H-M   'P 1'
#
loop_
_entity.id
_entity.type
_entity.pdbx_description
1 polymer ?
#
loop_
_entity_poly.entity_id
_entity_poly.type
_entity_poly.pdbx_seq_one_letter_code
_entity_poly.pdbx_strand_id
1 'polypeptide(L)'
;MREHFAIVEFFTADAKIKWCPTWWEHPEAVARLKALWASYVVLEYEEDAAATSNWWLHHWDAHRAILFHDKGPFRNCDVEHGHLWTASDKRVSPVPEIPPESWQG
;
A
#
# COMPACT_ATOMS: atom_id res chain seq x y z
N MET A 1 23.65 7.32 14.79
CA MET A 1 23.30 6.23 13.86
C MET A 1 21.83 6.37 13.52
N ARG A 2 21.49 7.37 12.71
CA ARG A 2 20.12 7.82 12.47
C ARG A 2 20.01 8.25 11.00
N GLU A 3 20.45 7.37 10.11
CA GLU A 3 20.55 7.63 8.66
C GLU A 3 20.37 6.32 7.88
N HIS A 4 19.21 5.68 8.00
CA HIS A 4 18.76 4.74 6.98
C HIS A 4 17.27 5.03 6.77
N PHE A 5 16.85 5.13 5.50
CA PHE A 5 15.50 5.49 4.99
C PHE A 5 15.23 6.94 4.55
N ALA A 6 16.24 7.69 4.09
CA ALA A 6 16.02 8.95 3.34
C ALA A 6 16.10 8.79 1.81
N ILE A 7 16.11 7.56 1.27
CA ILE A 7 16.32 7.31 -0.18
C ILE A 7 15.07 6.69 -0.80
N VAL A 8 13.93 7.39 -0.75
CA VAL A 8 12.86 7.23 -1.76
C VAL A 8 12.16 8.58 -1.88
N GLU A 9 12.87 9.56 -2.43
CA GLU A 9 12.25 10.84 -2.79
C GLU A 9 11.48 10.68 -4.10
N PHE A 10 10.15 10.63 -4.02
CA PHE A 10 9.26 10.66 -5.18
C PHE A 10 8.76 12.10 -5.36
N PHE A 11 9.61 12.97 -5.90
CA PHE A 11 9.22 14.35 -6.23
C PHE A 11 9.23 14.54 -7.76
N THR A 12 8.12 14.22 -8.41
CA THR A 12 7.71 15.08 -9.54
C THR A 12 6.51 15.89 -9.06
N ALA A 13 6.56 17.20 -9.24
CA ALA A 13 5.51 18.13 -8.79
C ALA A 13 4.12 17.82 -9.40
N ASP A 14 4.11 16.95 -10.40
CA ASP A 14 3.02 16.48 -11.24
C ASP A 14 2.50 15.09 -10.85
N ALA A 15 3.27 14.28 -10.12
CA ALA A 15 2.79 13.01 -9.57
C ALA A 15 1.85 13.29 -8.39
N LYS A 16 0.54 13.26 -8.64
CA LYS A 16 -0.50 13.33 -7.61
C LYS A 16 -0.48 12.05 -6.76
N ILE A 17 0.52 11.90 -5.90
CA ILE A 17 0.59 10.83 -4.91
C ILE A 17 -0.62 10.99 -3.98
N LYS A 18 -1.46 9.95 -3.92
CA LYS A 18 -2.56 9.88 -2.98
C LYS A 18 -2.08 9.19 -1.72
N TRP A 19 -2.05 9.94 -0.62
CA TRP A 19 -1.76 9.42 0.71
C TRP A 19 -2.86 9.85 1.67
N CYS A 20 -3.14 8.99 2.66
CA CYS A 20 -4.06 9.30 3.73
C CYS A 20 -3.27 9.45 5.04
N PRO A 21 -3.31 10.62 5.71
CA PRO A 21 -2.76 10.79 7.06
C PRO A 21 -3.22 9.71 8.06
N THR A 22 -4.46 9.23 7.94
CA THR A 22 -5.01 8.12 8.72
C THR A 22 -5.02 6.79 7.94
N TRP A 23 -3.94 6.48 7.24
CA TRP A 23 -3.82 5.30 6.36
C TRP A 23 -4.18 3.97 7.04
N TRP A 24 -4.04 3.86 8.36
CA TRP A 24 -4.43 2.67 9.13
C TRP A 24 -5.93 2.36 9.10
N GLU A 25 -6.77 3.32 8.69
CA GLU A 25 -8.21 3.13 8.47
C GLU A 25 -8.52 2.40 7.15
N HIS A 26 -7.50 2.09 6.34
CA HIS A 26 -7.62 1.36 5.07
C HIS A 26 -7.11 -0.08 5.24
N PRO A 27 -7.98 -1.09 5.39
CA PRO A 27 -7.55 -2.47 5.60
C PRO A 27 -6.63 -3.00 4.50
N GLU A 28 -6.87 -2.61 3.24
CA GLU A 28 -6.00 -2.97 2.12
C GLU A 28 -4.59 -2.35 2.28
N ALA A 29 -4.50 -1.07 2.64
CA ALA A 29 -3.20 -0.42 2.84
C ALA A 29 -2.43 -1.05 4.01
N VAL A 30 -3.13 -1.33 5.11
CA VAL A 30 -2.56 -2.03 6.27
C VAL A 30 -2.03 -3.41 5.87
N ALA A 31 -2.82 -4.20 5.14
CA ALA A 31 -2.41 -5.52 4.69
C ALA A 31 -1.16 -5.47 3.79
N ARG A 32 -1.12 -4.54 2.83
CA ARG A 32 0.03 -4.35 1.93
C ARG A 32 1.30 -3.92 2.68
N LEU A 33 1.19 -2.94 3.58
CA LEU A 33 2.33 -2.48 4.38
C LEU A 33 2.83 -3.54 5.35
N LYS A 34 1.93 -4.35 5.94
CA LYS A 34 2.31 -5.52 6.74
C LYS A 34 3.06 -6.57 5.93
N ALA A 35 2.62 -6.86 4.71
CA ALA A 35 3.31 -7.81 3.83
C ALA A 35 4.72 -7.31 3.46
N LEU A 36 4.84 -6.02 3.13
CA LEU A 36 6.14 -5.37 2.88
C LEU A 36 7.06 -5.49 4.10
N TRP A 37 6.58 -5.14 5.29
CA TRP A 37 7.33 -5.27 6.53
C TRP A 37 7.78 -6.71 6.77
N ALA A 38 6.87 -7.69 6.68
CA ALA A 38 7.20 -9.09 6.89
C ALA A 38 8.29 -9.59 5.92
N SER A 39 8.20 -9.24 4.63
CA SER A 39 9.23 -9.60 3.64
C SER A 39 10.57 -8.90 3.89
N TYR A 40 10.55 -7.68 4.41
CA TYR A 40 11.77 -6.95 4.78
C TYR A 40 12.44 -7.56 6.01
N VAL A 41 11.67 -8.00 7.00
CA VAL A 41 12.22 -8.69 8.18
C VAL A 41 12.91 -10.00 7.78
N VAL A 42 12.37 -10.75 6.81
CA VAL A 42 13.03 -11.94 6.27
C VAL A 42 14.36 -11.58 5.61
N LEU A 43 14.40 -10.46 4.88
CA LEU A 43 15.60 -9.97 4.20
C LEU A 43 16.76 -9.67 5.18
N GLU A 44 16.48 -9.29 6.42
CA GLU A 44 17.54 -9.01 7.43
C GLU A 44 18.41 -10.22 7.77
N TYR A 45 17.94 -11.43 7.47
CA TYR A 45 18.65 -12.69 7.72
C TYR A 45 19.18 -13.35 6.44
N GLU A 46 19.04 -12.69 5.29
CA GLU A 46 19.43 -13.25 3.99
C GLU A 46 20.91 -12.97 3.69
N GLU A 47 21.64 -13.99 3.24
CA GLU A 47 23.08 -13.88 2.94
C GLU A 47 23.34 -13.53 1.46
N ASP A 48 22.33 -13.66 0.59
CA ASP A 48 22.44 -13.29 -0.82
C ASP A 48 22.53 -11.76 -1.00
N ALA A 49 23.65 -11.31 -1.57
CA ALA A 49 23.89 -9.90 -1.90
C ALA A 49 22.85 -9.31 -2.87
N ALA A 50 22.17 -10.12 -3.67
CA ALA A 50 21.10 -9.68 -4.57
C ALA A 50 19.73 -9.53 -3.89
N ALA A 51 19.55 -10.09 -2.68
CA ALA A 51 18.25 -10.16 -2.02
C ALA A 51 17.62 -8.77 -1.79
N THR A 52 18.43 -7.78 -1.42
CA THR A 52 17.93 -6.41 -1.21
C THR A 52 17.41 -5.82 -2.52
N SER A 53 18.14 -6.00 -3.63
CA SER A 53 17.70 -5.51 -4.93
C SER A 53 16.42 -6.21 -5.39
N ASN A 54 16.31 -7.52 -5.17
CA ASN A 54 15.11 -8.27 -5.50
C ASN A 54 13.91 -7.82 -4.67
N TRP A 55 14.11 -7.48 -3.38
CA TRP A 55 13.04 -6.97 -2.55
C TRP A 55 12.46 -5.64 -3.08
N TRP A 56 13.33 -4.72 -3.50
CA TRP A 56 12.89 -3.48 -4.12
C TRP A 56 12.06 -3.73 -5.39
N LEU A 57 12.55 -4.56 -6.29
CA LEU A 57 11.92 -4.82 -7.59
C LEU A 57 10.62 -5.60 -7.49
N HIS A 58 10.56 -6.61 -6.61
CA HIS A 58 9.45 -7.56 -6.57
C HIS A 58 8.45 -7.31 -5.46
N HIS A 59 8.86 -6.67 -4.36
CA HIS A 59 7.95 -6.34 -3.25
C HIS A 59 7.60 -4.86 -3.26
N TRP A 60 8.58 -3.97 -3.04
CA TRP A 60 8.29 -2.53 -2.92
C TRP A 60 7.66 -1.96 -4.19
N ASP A 61 8.26 -2.19 -5.36
CA ASP A 61 7.82 -1.59 -6.61
C ASP A 61 6.42 -2.06 -7.02
N ALA A 62 6.07 -3.31 -6.72
CA ALA A 62 4.74 -3.84 -6.95
C ALA A 62 3.68 -3.22 -6.01
N HIS A 63 3.99 -3.11 -4.72
CA HIS A 63 3.06 -2.54 -3.74
C HIS A 63 2.94 -1.02 -3.85
N ARG A 64 4.03 -0.29 -4.09
CA ARG A 64 4.04 1.18 -4.25
C ARG A 64 3.16 1.60 -5.44
N ALA A 65 3.21 0.84 -6.53
CA ALA A 65 2.45 1.13 -7.75
C ALA A 65 0.94 1.10 -7.50
N ILE A 66 0.48 0.32 -6.51
CA ILE A 66 -0.93 0.23 -6.12
C ILE A 66 -1.26 1.23 -5.02
N LEU A 67 -0.44 1.31 -3.97
CA LEU A 67 -0.66 2.20 -2.83
C LEU A 67 -0.81 3.66 -3.27
N PHE A 68 0.03 4.10 -4.20
CA PHE A 68 0.07 5.49 -4.66
C PHE A 68 -0.68 5.71 -5.99
N HIS A 69 -1.39 4.69 -6.49
CA HIS A 69 -2.19 4.81 -7.71
C HIS A 69 -3.38 5.75 -7.52
N ASP A 70 -3.80 6.44 -8.58
CA ASP A 70 -4.98 7.34 -8.56
C ASP A 70 -6.28 6.61 -8.17
N LYS A 71 -6.39 5.34 -8.58
CA LYS A 71 -7.46 4.37 -8.25
C LYS A 71 -7.13 3.45 -7.07
N GLY A 72 -6.03 3.72 -6.37
CA GLY A 72 -5.55 2.92 -5.24
C GLY A 72 -6.44 3.01 -3.99
N PRO A 73 -5.98 2.45 -2.86
CA PRO A 73 -6.74 2.46 -1.61
C PRO A 73 -7.00 3.88 -1.07
N PHE A 74 -6.17 4.85 -1.45
CA PHE A 74 -6.27 6.25 -1.04
C PHE A 74 -6.96 7.16 -2.06
N ARG A 75 -7.59 6.62 -3.11
CA ARG A 75 -8.19 7.41 -4.21
C ARG A 75 -9.16 8.51 -3.78
N ASN A 76 -9.91 8.28 -2.70
CA ASN A 76 -10.92 9.20 -2.16
C ASN A 76 -10.41 9.97 -0.93
N CYS A 77 -9.13 9.84 -0.58
CA CYS A 77 -8.54 10.55 0.54
C CYS A 77 -7.97 11.88 0.10
N ASP A 78 -8.03 12.82 1.03
CA ASP A 78 -7.34 14.09 0.91
C ASP A 78 -6.00 14.02 1.66
N VAL A 79 -4.95 14.55 1.05
CA VAL A 79 -3.59 14.50 1.62
C VAL A 79 -3.44 15.40 2.84
N GLU A 80 -4.21 16.49 2.91
CA GLU A 80 -4.20 17.44 4.04
C GLU A 80 -5.27 17.05 5.08
N HIS A 81 -6.46 16.67 4.62
CA HIS A 81 -7.62 16.53 5.48
C HIS A 81 -7.98 15.08 5.86
N GLY A 82 -7.33 14.06 5.28
CA GLY A 82 -7.48 12.68 5.73
C GLY A 82 -8.56 11.84 5.04
N HIS A 83 -8.89 10.73 5.69
CA HIS A 83 -9.85 9.74 5.22
C HIS A 83 -11.26 10.34 5.10
N LEU A 84 -11.91 10.13 3.95
CA LEU A 84 -13.31 10.52 3.69
C LEU A 84 -13.64 12.02 3.77
N TRP A 85 -12.67 12.94 3.65
CA TRP A 85 -12.94 14.39 3.70
C TRP A 85 -14.02 14.86 2.70
N THR A 86 -14.05 14.31 1.48
CA THR A 86 -15.11 14.60 0.48
C THR A 86 -16.23 13.57 0.42
N ALA A 87 -15.97 12.35 0.90
CA ALA A 87 -16.86 11.22 0.69
C ALA A 87 -17.67 11.02 1.96
N SER A 88 -18.80 11.72 2.06
CA SER A 88 -19.87 11.31 2.97
C SER A 88 -20.26 9.86 2.65
N ASP A 89 -19.76 8.96 3.49
CA ASP A 89 -20.43 7.74 3.91
C ASP A 89 -20.77 6.70 2.81
N LYS A 90 -19.84 6.43 1.89
CA LYS A 90 -19.97 5.27 0.97
C LYS A 90 -18.75 4.38 0.99
N ARG A 91 -18.53 3.71 2.13
CA ARG A 91 -17.63 2.56 2.20
C ARG A 91 -18.27 1.40 1.43
N VAL A 92 -17.88 1.20 0.18
CA VAL A 92 -18.13 -0.08 -0.51
C VAL A 92 -16.94 -0.96 -0.20
N SER A 93 -17.09 -1.88 0.75
CA SER A 93 -16.14 -2.96 0.95
C SER A 93 -16.53 -4.08 -0.01
N PRO A 94 -15.73 -4.37 -1.06
CA PRO A 94 -15.95 -5.55 -1.88
C PRO A 94 -15.48 -6.76 -1.06
N VAL A 95 -16.26 -7.15 -0.05
CA VAL A 95 -16.07 -8.43 0.61
C VAL A 95 -16.65 -9.46 -0.35
N PRO A 96 -15.85 -10.35 -0.94
CA PRO A 96 -16.40 -11.42 -1.76
C PRO A 96 -17.32 -12.25 -0.87
N GLU A 97 -18.62 -12.29 -1.20
CA GLU A 97 -19.51 -13.27 -0.59
C GLU A 97 -19.08 -14.65 -1.08
N ILE A 98 -19.03 -15.61 -0.16
CA ILE A 98 -18.82 -17.01 -0.52
C ILE A 98 -20.02 -17.39 -1.42
N PRO A 99 -19.80 -17.97 -2.62
CA PRO A 99 -20.90 -18.41 -3.46
C PRO A 99 -21.85 -19.30 -2.67
N PRO A 100 -23.18 -19.13 -2.81
CA PRO A 100 -24.13 -19.98 -2.11
C PRO A 100 -23.90 -21.45 -2.48
N GLU A 101 -24.26 -22.38 -1.59
CA GLU A 101 -24.12 -23.83 -1.83
C GLU A 101 -24.83 -24.30 -3.12
N SER A 102 -25.81 -23.53 -3.60
CA SER A 102 -26.53 -23.79 -4.85
C SER A 102 -25.84 -23.27 -6.12
N TRP A 103 -24.65 -22.68 -6.03
CA TRP A 103 -23.92 -22.16 -7.20
C TRP A 103 -23.29 -23.30 -7.99
N GLN A 104 -23.61 -23.40 -9.29
CA GLN A 104 -23.20 -24.52 -10.16
C GLN A 104 -21.99 -24.22 -11.07
N GLY A 105 -21.30 -23.08 -10.86
CA GLY A 105 -20.24 -22.62 -11.77
C GLY A 105 -20.81 -21.75 -12.89
#